data_AF-A0A6M2CVZ0-F1
#
_entry.id   AF-A0A6M2CVZ0-F1
#
_cell.length_a   1.000
_cell.length_b   1.000
_cell.length_c   1.000
_cell.angle_alpha   90.00
_cell.angle_beta   90.00
_cell.angle_gamma   90.00
#
_symmetry.space_group_name_H-M   'P 1'
#
loop_
_entity.id
_entity.type
_entity.pdbx_description
1 polymer ?
#
loop_
_entity_poly.entity_id
_entity_poly.type
_entity_poly.pdbx_seq_one_letter_code
_entity_poly.pdbx_strand_id
1 'polypeptide(L)'
;MSNSVSDVFLSFQEHLDGEQDIREEIRLAVREIEQTARGILTLLQAIHQQTGINTIPEVCQKSKVQFATIKDQYQQLKSKVPEGQYYRFHDHWRFVTQRLCFLAALTIYLEEERLVQREQVADLLGVCIEQDKGFHLDLDDYLSGLLMLADELSRFAVNSVTAGNYSWPMKISKFVTEMNLGFRLLNLKNDSLRKKFDALKYDLKK
;
A
#
# COMPACT_ATOMS: atom_id res chain seq x y z
N MET A 1 41.52 29.20 5.83
CA MET A 1 41.41 29.49 4.39
C MET A 1 39.95 29.73 4.13
N SER A 2 39.57 30.92 3.62
CA SER A 2 38.19 31.17 3.25
C SER A 2 37.89 30.31 2.01
N ASN A 3 36.99 29.33 2.11
CA ASN A 3 36.47 28.65 0.93
C ASN A 3 35.93 29.72 -0.02
N SER A 4 36.39 29.73 -1.27
CA SER A 4 35.80 30.65 -2.24
C SER A 4 34.33 30.27 -2.39
N VAL A 5 33.49 31.23 -2.76
CA VAL A 5 32.08 30.94 -3.05
C VAL A 5 31.97 29.80 -4.07
N SER A 6 32.88 29.72 -5.04
CA SER A 6 32.95 28.62 -6.01
C SER A 6 33.15 27.25 -5.36
N ASP A 7 34.07 27.14 -4.40
CA ASP A 7 34.37 25.85 -3.73
C ASP A 7 33.16 25.35 -2.93
N VAL A 8 32.40 26.27 -2.32
CA VAL A 8 31.15 25.93 -1.62
C VAL A 8 30.11 25.35 -2.59
N PHE A 9 29.87 26.01 -3.73
CA PHE A 9 28.90 25.53 -4.72
C PHE A 9 29.33 24.22 -5.40
N LEU A 10 30.64 24.00 -5.62
CA LEU A 10 31.16 22.72 -6.12
C LEU A 10 30.86 21.58 -5.13
N SER A 11 31.06 21.81 -3.82
CA SER A 11 30.73 20.79 -2.82
C SER A 11 29.22 20.48 -2.75
N PHE A 12 28.36 21.46 -3.01
CA PHE A 12 26.91 21.25 -3.09
C PHE A 12 26.53 20.46 -4.34
N GLN A 13 27.19 20.73 -5.47
CA GLN A 13 26.98 19.98 -6.70
C GLN A 13 27.34 18.50 -6.50
N GLU A 14 28.51 18.20 -5.93
CA GLU A 14 28.91 16.81 -5.64
C GLU A 14 27.91 16.10 -4.70
N HIS A 15 27.39 16.80 -3.69
CA HIS A 15 26.35 16.26 -2.81
C HIS A 15 25.05 15.94 -3.55
N LEU A 16 24.60 16.83 -4.45
CA LEU A 16 23.39 16.66 -5.23
C LEU A 16 23.53 15.53 -6.26
N ASP A 17 24.69 15.39 -6.89
CA ASP A 17 24.97 14.32 -7.84
C ASP A 17 24.92 12.96 -7.13
N GLY A 18 25.56 12.83 -5.97
CA GLY A 18 25.49 11.59 -5.17
C GLY A 18 24.08 11.27 -4.66
N GLU A 19 23.28 12.28 -4.30
CA GLU A 19 21.87 12.06 -3.95
C GLU A 19 21.05 11.59 -5.16
N GLN A 20 21.32 12.12 -6.35
CA GLN A 20 20.64 11.74 -7.57
C GLN A 20 20.91 10.28 -7.94
N ASP A 21 22.13 9.80 -7.75
CA ASP A 21 22.48 8.39 -7.96
C ASP A 21 21.68 7.46 -7.04
N ILE A 22 21.55 7.80 -5.76
CA ILE A 22 20.73 7.06 -4.79
C ILE A 22 19.26 7.05 -5.23
N ARG A 23 18.72 8.18 -5.69
CA ARG A 23 17.34 8.27 -6.19
C ARG A 23 17.13 7.33 -7.38
N GLU A 24 18.10 7.23 -8.28
CA GLU A 24 17.98 6.35 -9.44
C GLU A 24 18.00 4.87 -9.05
N GLU A 25 18.88 4.47 -8.13
CA GLU A 25 18.86 3.10 -7.59
C GLU A 25 17.54 2.74 -6.90
N ILE A 26 16.98 3.68 -6.13
CA ILE A 26 15.67 3.52 -5.48
C ILE A 26 14.56 3.36 -6.53
N ARG A 27 14.56 4.17 -7.60
CA ARG A 27 13.55 4.07 -8.67
C ARG A 27 13.57 2.71 -9.35
N LEU A 28 14.76 2.16 -9.60
CA LEU A 28 14.89 0.83 -10.20
C LEU A 28 14.28 -0.24 -9.29
N ALA A 29 14.60 -0.24 -7.99
CA ALA A 29 14.02 -1.17 -7.03
C ALA A 29 12.49 -1.01 -6.92
N VAL A 30 11.99 0.23 -6.86
CA VAL A 30 10.54 0.51 -6.83
C VAL A 30 9.82 0.00 -8.08
N ARG A 31 10.43 0.13 -9.25
CA ARG A 31 9.83 -0.34 -10.52
C ARG A 31 9.58 -1.85 -10.51
N GLU A 32 10.48 -2.63 -9.92
CA GLU A 32 10.31 -4.08 -9.75
C GLU A 32 9.18 -4.39 -8.78
N ILE A 33 9.12 -3.70 -7.64
CA ILE A 33 8.02 -3.83 -6.66
C ILE A 33 6.68 -3.51 -7.33
N GLU A 34 6.61 -2.45 -8.12
CA GLU A 34 5.40 -2.08 -8.84
C GLU A 34 4.96 -3.12 -9.86
N GLN A 35 5.90 -3.79 -10.52
CA GLN A 35 5.60 -4.85 -11.47
C GLN A 35 4.95 -6.03 -10.76
N THR A 36 5.52 -6.46 -9.63
CA THR A 36 4.94 -7.50 -8.78
C THR A 36 3.57 -7.07 -8.26
N ALA A 37 3.42 -5.84 -7.78
CA ALA A 37 2.14 -5.30 -7.29
C ALA A 37 1.05 -5.28 -8.38
N ARG A 38 1.40 -4.93 -9.64
CA ARG A 38 0.48 -5.04 -10.79
C ARG A 38 0.08 -6.49 -11.08
N GLY A 39 1.00 -7.43 -10.89
CA GLY A 39 0.73 -8.86 -10.98
C GLY A 39 -0.31 -9.32 -9.95
N ILE A 40 -0.10 -8.96 -8.68
CA ILE A 40 -1.02 -9.28 -7.57
C ILE A 40 -2.41 -8.67 -7.86
N LEU A 41 -2.44 -7.39 -8.25
CA LEU A 41 -3.68 -6.72 -8.61
C LEU A 41 -4.43 -7.48 -9.72
N THR A 42 -3.73 -7.88 -10.79
CA THR A 42 -4.33 -8.62 -11.91
C THR A 42 -4.94 -9.93 -11.45
N LEU A 43 -4.28 -10.65 -10.54
CA LEU A 43 -4.82 -11.89 -9.96
C LEU A 43 -6.09 -11.62 -9.15
N LEU A 44 -6.06 -10.63 -8.27
CA LEU A 44 -7.20 -10.32 -7.40
C LEU A 44 -8.38 -9.72 -8.17
N GLN A 45 -8.16 -9.03 -9.30
CA GLN A 45 -9.25 -8.54 -10.15
C GLN A 45 -10.13 -9.66 -10.72
N ALA A 46 -9.67 -10.92 -10.72
CA ALA A 46 -10.46 -12.05 -11.18
C ALA A 46 -11.74 -12.27 -10.36
N ILE A 47 -11.82 -11.78 -9.10
CA ILE A 47 -13.02 -11.89 -8.26
C ILE A 47 -14.25 -11.20 -8.86
N HIS A 48 -14.04 -10.24 -9.77
CA HIS A 48 -15.13 -9.49 -10.42
C HIS A 48 -15.75 -10.21 -11.62
N GLN A 49 -15.19 -11.35 -12.04
CA GLN A 49 -15.75 -12.17 -13.11
C GLN A 49 -16.99 -12.94 -12.60
N GLN A 50 -17.88 -13.35 -13.52
CA GLN A 50 -19.15 -14.03 -13.19
C GLN A 50 -18.96 -15.25 -12.26
N THR A 51 -17.86 -16.00 -12.43
CA THR A 51 -17.50 -17.17 -11.62
C THR A 51 -16.33 -16.90 -10.65
N GLY A 52 -15.89 -15.64 -10.53
CA GLY A 52 -14.71 -15.23 -9.78
C GLY A 52 -14.81 -15.46 -8.27
N ILE A 53 -16.02 -15.52 -7.73
CA ILE A 53 -16.24 -15.83 -6.30
C ILE A 53 -15.72 -17.24 -5.97
N ASN A 54 -15.85 -18.19 -6.90
CA ASN A 54 -15.40 -19.57 -6.68
C ASN A 54 -13.88 -19.70 -6.74
N THR A 55 -13.18 -18.72 -7.33
CA THR A 55 -11.72 -18.73 -7.46
C THR A 55 -11.03 -17.95 -6.33
N ILE A 56 -11.79 -17.37 -5.39
CA ILE A 56 -11.25 -16.61 -4.25
C ILE A 56 -10.12 -17.34 -3.52
N PRO A 57 -10.25 -18.62 -3.10
CA PRO A 57 -9.18 -19.31 -2.40
C PRO A 57 -7.90 -19.44 -3.23
N GLU A 58 -8.05 -19.71 -4.53
CA GLU A 58 -6.92 -19.87 -5.44
C GLU A 58 -6.18 -18.54 -5.69
N VAL A 59 -6.93 -17.45 -5.93
CA VAL A 59 -6.32 -16.14 -6.18
C VAL A 59 -5.65 -15.58 -4.92
N CYS A 60 -6.23 -15.81 -3.74
CA CYS A 60 -5.64 -15.40 -2.47
C CYS A 60 -4.34 -16.16 -2.19
N GLN A 61 -4.30 -17.47 -2.48
CA GLN A 61 -3.08 -18.25 -2.35
C GLN A 61 -1.99 -17.78 -3.31
N LYS A 62 -2.32 -17.51 -4.58
CA LYS A 62 -1.36 -16.96 -5.55
C LYS A 62 -0.86 -15.57 -5.16
N SER A 63 -1.75 -14.72 -4.62
CA SER A 63 -1.41 -13.40 -4.08
C SER A 63 -0.38 -13.52 -2.96
N LYS A 64 -0.61 -14.39 -1.96
CA LYS A 64 0.32 -14.65 -0.86
C LYS A 64 1.70 -15.12 -1.32
N VAL A 65 1.76 -15.96 -2.36
CA VAL A 65 3.04 -16.39 -2.94
C VAL A 65 3.81 -15.20 -3.52
N GLN A 66 3.13 -14.27 -4.21
CA GLN A 66 3.78 -13.08 -4.74
C GLN A 66 4.23 -12.09 -3.65
N PHE A 67 3.57 -12.07 -2.48
CA PHE A 67 4.06 -11.30 -1.33
C PHE A 67 5.42 -11.80 -0.81
N ALA A 68 5.78 -13.07 -0.99
CA ALA A 68 7.12 -13.54 -0.69
C ALA A 68 8.18 -12.85 -1.57
N THR A 69 7.89 -12.66 -2.86
CA THR A 69 8.76 -11.89 -3.77
C THR A 69 8.83 -10.42 -3.38
N ILE A 70 7.69 -9.81 -2.99
CA ILE A 70 7.68 -8.43 -2.47
C ILE A 70 8.59 -8.29 -1.25
N LYS A 71 8.58 -9.26 -0.34
CA LYS A 71 9.43 -9.26 0.85
C LYS A 71 10.92 -9.15 0.49
N ASP A 72 11.37 -9.92 -0.49
CA ASP A 72 12.76 -9.87 -0.99
C ASP A 72 13.07 -8.52 -1.68
N GLN A 73 12.13 -8.00 -2.47
CA GLN A 73 12.28 -6.71 -3.14
C GLN A 73 12.36 -5.54 -2.14
N TYR A 74 11.63 -5.59 -1.01
CA TYR A 74 11.78 -4.60 0.06
C TYR A 74 13.12 -4.71 0.79
N GLN A 75 13.71 -5.91 0.93
CA GLN A 75 15.08 -6.02 1.46
C GLN A 75 16.08 -5.34 0.53
N GLN A 76 15.92 -5.50 -0.78
CA GLN A 76 16.75 -4.80 -1.76
C GLN A 76 16.56 -3.28 -1.66
N LEU A 77 15.30 -2.80 -1.64
CA LEU A 77 15.02 -1.38 -1.47
C LEU A 77 15.64 -0.81 -0.18
N LYS A 78 15.48 -1.53 0.94
CA LYS A 78 16.07 -1.17 2.23
C LYS A 78 17.60 -1.02 2.14
N SER A 79 18.28 -1.90 1.40
CA SER A 79 19.74 -1.82 1.22
C SER A 79 20.21 -0.58 0.46
N LYS A 80 19.33 0.07 -0.31
CA LYS A 80 19.64 1.27 -1.10
C LYS A 80 19.38 2.58 -0.36
N VAL A 81 18.58 2.53 0.71
CA VAL A 81 18.20 3.72 1.48
C VAL A 81 19.18 3.93 2.63
N PRO A 82 19.89 5.08 2.69
CA PRO A 82 20.77 5.38 3.80
C PRO A 82 20.03 5.43 5.15
N GLU A 83 20.69 5.01 6.22
CA GLU A 83 20.13 5.03 7.56
C GLU A 83 19.71 6.46 7.97
N GLY A 84 18.56 6.59 8.61
CA GLY A 84 17.99 7.89 9.01
C GLY A 84 17.40 8.73 7.86
N GLN A 85 17.51 8.29 6.60
CA GLN A 85 17.02 9.05 5.43
C GLN A 85 15.70 8.50 4.86
N TYR A 86 14.95 7.71 5.63
CA TYR A 86 13.67 7.11 5.20
C TYR A 86 12.73 8.16 4.59
N TYR A 87 12.38 9.20 5.34
CA TYR A 87 11.45 10.23 4.89
C TYR A 87 12.02 11.17 3.81
N ARG A 88 13.35 11.19 3.60
CA ARG A 88 13.96 11.95 2.49
C ARG A 88 13.60 11.33 1.15
N PHE A 89 13.53 10.00 1.08
CA PHE A 89 13.25 9.28 -0.17
C PHE A 89 11.86 8.62 -0.21
N HIS A 90 11.10 8.66 0.88
CA HIS A 90 9.79 7.99 1.05
C HIS A 90 8.83 8.16 -0.11
N ASP A 91 8.75 9.37 -0.68
CA ASP A 91 7.88 9.67 -1.83
C ASP A 91 8.09 8.73 -3.04
N HIS A 92 9.28 8.13 -3.20
CA HIS A 92 9.57 7.21 -4.30
C HIS A 92 8.77 5.90 -4.18
N TRP A 93 8.62 5.34 -2.98
CA TRP A 93 7.90 4.07 -2.77
C TRP A 93 6.54 4.25 -2.10
N ARG A 94 6.19 5.47 -1.66
CA ARG A 94 4.93 5.79 -0.99
C ARG A 94 3.71 5.23 -1.73
N PHE A 95 3.60 5.50 -3.03
CA PHE A 95 2.45 5.04 -3.83
C PHE A 95 2.37 3.52 -3.94
N VAL A 96 3.49 2.84 -4.20
CA VAL A 96 3.49 1.37 -4.32
C VAL A 96 3.23 0.71 -2.97
N THR A 97 3.70 1.29 -1.87
CA THR A 97 3.45 0.81 -0.50
C THR A 97 1.97 0.88 -0.15
N GLN A 98 1.31 2.02 -0.43
CA GLN A 98 -0.14 2.18 -0.25
C GLN A 98 -0.92 1.12 -1.05
N ARG A 99 -0.52 0.88 -2.30
CA ARG A 99 -1.14 -0.14 -3.14
C ARG A 99 -0.92 -1.55 -2.58
N LEU A 100 0.24 -1.86 -2.06
CA LEU A 100 0.51 -3.16 -1.45
C LEU A 100 -0.27 -3.36 -0.14
N CYS A 101 -0.43 -2.32 0.67
CA CYS A 101 -1.30 -2.35 1.84
C CYS A 101 -2.75 -2.68 1.45
N PHE A 102 -3.24 -2.04 0.39
CA PHE A 102 -4.54 -2.37 -0.20
C PHE A 102 -4.63 -3.83 -0.63
N LEU A 103 -3.66 -4.34 -1.40
CA LEU A 103 -3.68 -5.70 -1.93
C LEU A 103 -3.61 -6.76 -0.82
N ALA A 104 -2.82 -6.49 0.22
CA ALA A 104 -2.73 -7.33 1.41
C ALA A 104 -4.07 -7.34 2.16
N ALA A 105 -4.67 -6.16 2.36
CA ALA A 105 -5.95 -6.03 3.03
C ALA A 105 -7.09 -6.71 2.25
N LEU A 106 -7.10 -6.60 0.92
CA LEU A 106 -8.07 -7.29 0.07
C LEU A 106 -7.92 -8.81 0.16
N THR A 107 -6.69 -9.31 0.11
CA THR A 107 -6.41 -10.75 0.21
C THR A 107 -6.91 -11.32 1.54
N ILE A 108 -6.59 -10.66 2.66
CA ILE A 108 -7.02 -11.11 4.00
C ILE A 108 -8.54 -10.95 4.18
N TYR A 109 -9.14 -9.89 3.66
CA TYR A 109 -10.60 -9.71 3.75
C TYR A 109 -11.36 -10.80 2.99
N LEU A 110 -10.88 -11.19 1.80
CA LEU A 110 -11.52 -12.23 0.99
C LEU A 110 -11.46 -13.62 1.65
N GLU A 111 -10.46 -13.90 2.48
CA GLU A 111 -10.32 -15.19 3.18
C GLU A 111 -10.95 -15.21 4.56
N GLU A 112 -10.80 -14.12 5.32
CA GLU A 112 -11.09 -14.09 6.76
C GLU A 112 -12.20 -13.09 7.14
N GLU A 113 -12.69 -12.30 6.20
CA GLU A 113 -13.77 -11.30 6.40
C GLU A 113 -13.47 -10.30 7.54
N ARG A 114 -12.17 -9.99 7.74
CA ARG A 114 -11.70 -9.06 8.77
C ARG A 114 -10.71 -8.04 8.23
N LEU A 115 -10.48 -7.00 9.03
CA LEU A 115 -9.45 -6.00 8.77
C LEU A 115 -8.06 -6.62 9.03
N VAL A 116 -7.14 -6.46 8.08
CA VAL A 116 -5.73 -6.82 8.29
C VAL A 116 -5.09 -5.82 9.24
N GLN A 117 -4.32 -6.30 10.23
CA GLN A 117 -3.59 -5.43 11.14
C GLN A 117 -2.34 -4.86 10.48
N ARG A 118 -1.87 -3.68 10.92
CA ARG A 118 -0.68 -3.03 10.36
C ARG A 118 0.56 -3.93 10.50
N GLU A 119 0.64 -4.63 11.61
CA GLU A 119 1.67 -5.61 11.97
C GLU A 119 1.74 -6.71 10.90
N GLN A 120 0.59 -7.28 10.53
CA GLN A 120 0.50 -8.34 9.53
C GLN A 120 0.91 -7.85 8.13
N VAL A 121 0.56 -6.61 7.77
CA VAL A 121 1.00 -6.02 6.50
C VAL A 121 2.52 -5.80 6.53
N ALA A 122 3.07 -5.27 7.62
CA ALA A 122 4.50 -5.09 7.76
C ALA A 122 5.26 -6.43 7.63
N ASP A 123 4.75 -7.50 8.22
CA ASP A 123 5.32 -8.86 8.11
C ASP A 123 5.28 -9.41 6.68
N LEU A 124 4.19 -9.18 5.94
CA LEU A 124 4.05 -9.56 4.53
C LEU A 124 5.05 -8.81 3.64
N LEU A 125 5.31 -7.53 3.94
CA LEU A 125 6.28 -6.71 3.22
C LEU A 125 7.73 -6.93 3.70
N GLY A 126 7.94 -7.53 4.87
CA GLY A 126 9.25 -7.68 5.50
C GLY A 126 9.84 -6.39 6.04
N VAL A 127 9.00 -5.46 6.48
CA VAL A 127 9.41 -4.16 7.02
C VAL A 127 9.06 -4.06 8.51
N CYS A 128 9.68 -3.10 9.20
CA CYS A 128 9.40 -2.84 10.60
C CYS A 128 8.09 -2.04 10.77
N ILE A 129 7.61 -1.96 12.01
CA ILE A 129 6.44 -1.14 12.37
C ILE A 129 6.88 0.21 12.94
N GLU A 130 7.92 0.17 13.77
CA GLU A 130 8.49 1.33 14.44
C GLU A 130 9.65 1.89 13.61
N GLN A 131 9.70 3.22 13.51
CA GLN A 131 10.76 3.94 12.83
C GLN A 131 12.15 3.64 13.41
N ASP A 132 12.25 3.48 14.74
CA ASP A 132 13.50 3.24 15.46
C ASP A 132 14.14 1.88 15.12
N LYS A 133 13.34 0.93 14.63
CA LYS A 133 13.81 -0.41 14.24
C LYS A 133 14.28 -0.47 12.78
N GLY A 134 14.13 0.62 12.03
CA GLY A 134 14.65 0.79 10.67
C GLY A 134 13.58 1.08 9.62
N PHE A 135 13.75 0.49 8.43
CA PHE A 135 12.80 0.66 7.32
C PHE A 135 11.43 0.11 7.73
N HIS A 136 10.43 0.98 7.78
CA HIS A 136 9.15 0.69 8.42
C HIS A 136 7.94 0.98 7.50
N LEU A 137 6.78 0.47 7.91
CA LEU A 137 5.49 0.79 7.30
C LEU A 137 4.89 2.04 7.95
N ASP A 138 4.87 3.13 7.20
CA ASP A 138 4.24 4.38 7.64
C ASP A 138 2.72 4.20 7.88
N LEU A 139 2.20 4.83 8.93
CA LEU A 139 0.79 4.72 9.30
C LEU A 139 -0.12 5.32 8.22
N ASP A 140 0.26 6.45 7.62
CA ASP A 140 -0.53 7.12 6.59
C ASP A 140 -0.62 6.28 5.31
N ASP A 141 0.40 5.48 5.03
CA ASP A 141 0.42 4.57 3.89
C ASP A 141 -0.50 3.36 4.11
N TYR A 142 -0.47 2.79 5.32
CA TYR A 142 -1.40 1.74 5.71
C TYR A 142 -2.85 2.22 5.64
N LEU A 143 -3.17 3.37 6.26
CA LEU A 143 -4.51 3.95 6.24
C LEU A 143 -4.97 4.32 4.82
N SER A 144 -4.06 4.84 3.99
CA SER A 144 -4.34 5.09 2.57
C SER A 144 -4.69 3.80 1.81
N GLY A 145 -4.00 2.70 2.07
CA GLY A 145 -4.30 1.40 1.48
C GLY A 145 -5.67 0.86 1.91
N LEU A 146 -6.06 1.07 3.17
CA LEU A 146 -7.39 0.70 3.66
C LEU A 146 -8.51 1.49 2.96
N LEU A 147 -8.30 2.77 2.65
CA LEU A 147 -9.30 3.55 1.91
C LEU A 147 -9.45 3.06 0.46
N MET A 148 -8.37 2.61 -0.18
CA MET A 148 -8.44 1.96 -1.50
C MET A 148 -9.20 0.62 -1.44
N LEU A 149 -9.08 -0.12 -0.32
CA LEU A 149 -9.86 -1.35 -0.12
C LEU A 149 -11.37 -1.07 -0.14
N ALA A 150 -11.83 0.01 0.50
CA ALA A 150 -13.24 0.33 0.54
C ALA A 150 -13.84 0.59 -0.85
N ASP A 151 -13.12 1.31 -1.72
CA ASP A 151 -13.51 1.52 -3.12
C ASP A 151 -13.63 0.19 -3.87
N GLU A 152 -12.63 -0.68 -3.75
CA GLU A 152 -12.63 -1.99 -4.41
C GLU A 152 -13.75 -2.91 -3.90
N LEU A 153 -14.04 -2.87 -2.59
CA LEU A 153 -15.15 -3.63 -2.01
C LEU A 153 -16.51 -3.11 -2.48
N SER A 154 -16.67 -1.80 -2.68
CA SER A 154 -17.90 -1.22 -3.26
C SER A 154 -18.15 -1.80 -4.67
N ARG A 155 -17.10 -1.95 -5.47
CA ARG A 155 -17.17 -2.56 -6.80
C ARG A 155 -17.47 -4.05 -6.71
N PHE A 156 -16.81 -4.75 -5.79
CA PHE A 156 -17.02 -6.18 -5.58
C PHE A 156 -18.45 -6.49 -5.11
N ALA A 157 -19.06 -5.64 -4.29
CA ALA A 157 -20.45 -5.78 -3.86
C ALA A 157 -21.42 -5.79 -5.05
N VAL A 158 -21.29 -4.81 -5.97
CA VAL A 158 -22.12 -4.74 -7.18
C VAL A 158 -21.93 -5.98 -8.06
N ASN A 159 -20.69 -6.40 -8.28
CA ASN A 159 -20.40 -7.57 -9.13
C ASN A 159 -20.87 -8.88 -8.49
N SER A 160 -20.85 -8.97 -7.16
CA SER A 160 -21.37 -10.13 -6.43
C SER A 160 -22.88 -10.31 -6.64
N VAL A 161 -23.65 -9.22 -6.65
CA VAL A 161 -25.09 -9.26 -6.97
C VAL A 161 -25.31 -9.78 -8.39
N THR A 162 -24.55 -9.26 -9.36
CA THR A 162 -24.62 -9.72 -10.77
C THR A 162 -24.26 -11.20 -10.92
N ALA A 163 -23.36 -11.71 -10.08
CA ALA A 163 -23.00 -13.12 -10.00
C ALA A 163 -24.01 -13.98 -9.20
N GLY A 164 -25.11 -13.39 -8.72
CA GLY A 164 -26.16 -14.09 -7.95
C GLY A 164 -25.82 -14.31 -6.47
N ASN A 165 -24.77 -13.69 -5.95
CA ASN A 165 -24.39 -13.79 -4.55
C ASN A 165 -24.82 -12.54 -3.76
N TYR A 166 -25.93 -12.68 -3.03
CA TYR A 166 -26.50 -11.61 -2.20
C TYR A 166 -25.92 -11.53 -0.79
N SER A 167 -25.04 -12.46 -0.40
CA SER A 167 -24.42 -12.48 0.94
C SER A 167 -23.25 -11.49 1.04
N TRP A 168 -22.44 -11.37 -0.01
CA TRP A 168 -21.28 -10.48 -0.06
C TRP A 168 -21.63 -9.00 0.14
N PRO A 169 -22.64 -8.43 -0.53
CA PRO A 169 -23.01 -7.02 -0.32
C PRO A 169 -23.33 -6.70 1.15
N MET A 170 -24.01 -7.60 1.86
CA MET A 170 -24.36 -7.38 3.27
C MET A 170 -23.12 -7.40 4.17
N LYS A 171 -22.19 -8.34 3.93
CA LYS A 171 -20.91 -8.43 4.63
C LYS A 171 -20.06 -7.18 4.41
N ILE A 172 -19.94 -6.77 3.14
CA ILE A 172 -19.19 -5.58 2.72
C ILE A 172 -19.77 -4.31 3.35
N SER A 173 -21.10 -4.13 3.31
CA SER A 173 -21.77 -2.96 3.90
C SER A 173 -21.46 -2.83 5.39
N LYS A 174 -21.53 -3.94 6.15
CA LYS A 174 -21.17 -3.96 7.57
C LYS A 174 -19.70 -3.57 7.77
N PHE A 175 -18.80 -4.20 7.03
CA PHE A 175 -17.36 -3.97 7.15
C PHE A 175 -16.95 -2.53 6.82
N VAL A 176 -17.41 -1.97 5.69
CA VAL A 176 -17.08 -0.60 5.30
C VAL A 176 -17.68 0.42 6.28
N THR A 177 -18.85 0.12 6.86
CA THR A 177 -19.44 0.93 7.94
C THR A 177 -18.54 0.96 9.18
N GLU A 178 -18.06 -0.21 9.63
CA GLU A 178 -17.12 -0.32 10.75
C GLU A 178 -15.81 0.42 10.48
N MET A 179 -15.26 0.31 9.25
CA MET A 179 -14.10 1.08 8.84
C MET A 179 -14.35 2.60 8.93
N ASN A 180 -15.47 3.08 8.41
CA ASN A 180 -15.83 4.50 8.50
C ASN A 180 -15.98 4.99 9.94
N LEU A 181 -16.53 4.17 10.85
CA LEU A 181 -16.57 4.50 12.27
C LEU A 181 -15.14 4.58 12.85
N GLY A 182 -14.26 3.65 12.51
CA GLY A 182 -12.85 3.67 12.89
C GLY A 182 -12.13 4.93 12.41
N PHE A 183 -12.28 5.30 11.13
CA PHE A 183 -11.66 6.52 10.58
C PHE A 183 -12.20 7.80 11.22
N ARG A 184 -13.46 7.84 11.69
CA ARG A 184 -14.02 9.00 12.41
C ARG A 184 -13.41 9.23 13.78
N LEU A 185 -12.85 8.18 14.40
CA LEU A 185 -12.10 8.31 15.66
C LEU A 185 -10.74 9.00 15.42
N LEU A 186 -10.24 8.97 14.19
CA LEU A 186 -8.96 9.59 13.84
C LEU A 186 -9.16 11.09 13.60
N ASN A 187 -8.43 11.91 14.35
CA ASN A 187 -8.37 13.35 14.12
C ASN A 187 -7.43 13.67 12.95
N LEU A 188 -7.84 13.28 11.74
CA LEU A 188 -7.07 13.47 10.52
C LEU A 188 -6.87 14.96 10.23
N LYS A 189 -5.63 15.37 9.99
CA LYS A 189 -5.29 16.73 9.56
C LYS A 189 -5.76 16.96 8.13
N ASN A 190 -5.87 18.22 7.70
CA ASN A 190 -6.28 18.58 6.34
C ASN A 190 -5.18 18.28 5.31
N ASP A 191 -4.96 17.00 5.01
CA ASP A 191 -3.95 16.50 4.09
C ASP A 191 -4.55 15.56 3.03
N SER A 192 -3.68 14.85 2.29
CA SER A 192 -4.09 13.89 1.27
C SER A 192 -4.89 12.72 1.83
N LEU A 193 -4.61 12.28 3.05
CA LEU A 193 -5.31 11.16 3.68
C LEU A 193 -6.75 11.58 4.04
N ARG A 194 -6.92 12.81 4.54
CA ARG A 194 -8.27 13.36 4.78
C ARG A 194 -9.09 13.45 3.51
N LYS A 195 -8.51 13.92 2.41
CA LYS A 195 -9.21 13.98 1.11
C LYS A 195 -9.68 12.60 0.64
N LYS A 196 -8.85 11.57 0.81
CA LYS A 196 -9.23 10.18 0.51
C LYS A 196 -10.34 9.69 1.44
N PHE A 197 -10.26 10.00 2.73
CA PHE A 197 -11.31 9.63 3.68
C PHE A 197 -12.64 10.32 3.38
N ASP A 198 -12.64 11.58 2.96
CA ASP A 198 -13.86 12.29 2.58
C ASP A 198 -14.54 11.66 1.35
N ALA A 199 -13.82 10.88 0.53
CA ALA A 199 -14.37 10.12 -0.58
C ALA A 199 -15.06 8.81 -0.14
N LEU A 200 -14.70 8.25 1.02
CA LEU A 200 -15.29 7.01 1.56
C LEU A 200 -16.82 7.07 1.70
N LYS A 201 -17.38 8.28 1.88
CA LYS A 201 -18.84 8.50 1.93
C LYS A 201 -19.55 8.08 0.63
N TYR A 202 -18.86 8.11 -0.51
CA TYR A 202 -19.41 7.68 -1.78
C TYR A 202 -19.47 6.14 -1.86
N ASP A 203 -18.44 5.46 -1.35
CA ASP A 203 -18.38 4.00 -1.28
C ASP A 203 -19.41 3.43 -0.30
N LEU A 204 -19.66 4.12 0.82
CA LEU A 204 -20.73 3.76 1.77
C LEU A 204 -22.14 3.91 1.20
N LYS A 205 -22.32 4.86 0.29
CA LYS A 205 -23.64 5.15 -0.30
C LYS A 205 -23.97 4.17 -1.42
N LYS A 206 -22.95 3.70 -2.12
CA LYS A 206 -23.04 2.81 -3.28
C LYS A 206 -23.32 1.37 -2.83
#